data_AF-A0A9X3WXT9-F1
#
_entry.id   AF-A0A9X3WXT9-F1
#
_cell.length_a   1.000
_cell.length_b   1.000
_cell.length_c   1.000
_cell.angle_alpha   90.00
_cell.angle_beta   90.00
_cell.angle_gamma   90.00
#
_symmetry.space_group_name_H-M   'P 1'
#
loop_
_entity.id
_entity.type
_entity.pdbx_description
1 polymer ?
#
loop_
_entity_poly.entity_id
_entity_poly.type
_entity_poly.pdbx_seq_one_letter_code
_entity_poly.pdbx_strand_id
1 'polypeptide(L)'
;MKHRNSWVGLALVFALASACRSEPPETAIEYGEPVGLRMATKRGMPDYEIAVAVSKGTDVGPLVPALGAALHAAVELCPEIVQAGKRGEIVGVWFRVEQGAIGKVETKGVQATCVTGAIGGKPIAAPDKLAVLAEIRFPSDAPVPTAPTSTP
;
A
#
# COMPACT_ATOMS: atom_id res chain seq x y z
N MET A 1 -51.56 -53.27 -15.11
CA MET A 1 -51.91 -52.91 -13.72
C MET A 1 -50.70 -53.08 -12.82
N LYS A 2 -50.41 -52.10 -11.96
CA LYS A 2 -49.71 -52.16 -10.65
C LYS A 2 -48.42 -52.99 -10.53
N HIS A 3 -47.23 -52.38 -10.50
CA HIS A 3 -46.57 -51.70 -9.37
C HIS A 3 -45.76 -52.60 -8.40
N ARG A 4 -44.48 -52.22 -8.31
CA ARG A 4 -43.55 -52.23 -7.15
C ARG A 4 -42.74 -53.50 -6.90
N ASN A 5 -41.46 -53.39 -7.27
CA ASN A 5 -40.23 -53.72 -6.53
C ASN A 5 -39.14 -52.90 -7.25
N SER A 6 -38.08 -52.36 -6.67
CA SER A 6 -37.32 -52.70 -5.48
C SER A 6 -36.51 -51.44 -5.09
N TRP A 7 -36.29 -51.23 -3.81
CA TRP A 7 -35.41 -50.19 -3.29
C TRP A 7 -33.96 -50.69 -3.35
N VAL A 8 -33.14 -50.04 -4.18
CA VAL A 8 -31.66 -50.05 -4.13
C VAL A 8 -31.28 -48.61 -4.48
N GLY A 9 -30.81 -47.77 -3.56
CA GLY A 9 -29.58 -47.99 -2.80
C GLY A 9 -28.39 -47.52 -3.64
N LEU A 10 -28.32 -46.23 -3.97
CA LEU A 10 -27.10 -45.63 -4.53
C LEU A 10 -26.72 -44.42 -3.67
N ALA A 11 -25.80 -44.67 -2.74
CA ALA A 11 -25.07 -43.66 -2.02
C ALA A 11 -24.27 -42.82 -3.02
N LEU A 12 -24.72 -41.59 -3.26
CA LEU A 12 -23.97 -40.61 -4.02
C LEU A 12 -22.81 -40.15 -3.12
N VAL A 13 -21.63 -40.75 -3.33
CA VAL A 13 -20.37 -40.24 -2.79
C VAL A 13 -20.17 -38.86 -3.40
N PHE A 14 -20.54 -37.83 -2.64
CA PHE A 14 -20.13 -36.45 -2.93
C PHE A 14 -18.60 -36.42 -2.83
N ALA A 15 -17.95 -36.58 -3.99
CA ALA A 15 -16.61 -36.10 -4.21
C ALA A 15 -16.64 -34.57 -4.06
N LEU A 16 -16.63 -34.10 -2.82
CA LEU A 16 -16.10 -32.78 -2.49
C LEU A 16 -14.63 -32.82 -2.86
N ALA A 17 -14.37 -32.62 -4.16
CA ALA A 17 -13.17 -31.97 -4.63
C ALA A 17 -13.22 -30.56 -4.01
N SER A 18 -12.88 -30.51 -2.72
CA SER A 18 -12.46 -29.31 -2.02
C SER A 18 -11.15 -28.91 -2.67
N ALA A 19 -11.27 -28.35 -3.87
CA ALA A 19 -10.28 -27.49 -4.46
C ALA A 19 -10.25 -26.25 -3.57
N CYS A 20 -9.66 -26.40 -2.39
CA CYS A 20 -8.93 -25.32 -1.74
C CYS A 20 -7.84 -24.93 -2.73
N ARG A 21 -8.23 -24.14 -3.74
CA ARG A 21 -7.30 -23.22 -4.38
C ARG A 21 -6.92 -22.28 -3.24
N SER A 22 -5.87 -22.66 -2.52
CA SER A 22 -5.00 -21.67 -1.92
C SER A 22 -4.65 -20.73 -3.06
N GLU A 23 -5.27 -19.55 -3.08
CA GLU A 23 -4.77 -18.45 -3.86
C GLU A 23 -3.25 -18.43 -3.64
N PRO A 24 -2.44 -18.42 -4.71
CA PRO A 24 -1.01 -18.28 -4.55
C PRO A 24 -0.80 -17.07 -3.63
N PRO A 25 0.02 -17.17 -2.57
CA PRO A 25 0.35 -15.99 -1.79
C PRO A 25 0.79 -14.93 -2.79
N GLU A 26 0.18 -13.74 -2.74
CA GLU A 26 0.65 -12.57 -3.47
C GLU A 26 2.17 -12.61 -3.38
N THR A 27 2.83 -12.89 -4.50
CA THR A 27 4.28 -13.01 -4.58
C THR A 27 4.86 -11.84 -3.82
N ALA A 28 5.64 -12.11 -2.77
CA ALA A 28 6.21 -11.08 -1.92
C ALA A 28 6.86 -10.03 -2.82
N ILE A 29 6.24 -8.85 -2.90
CA ILE A 29 6.65 -7.83 -3.87
C ILE A 29 8.02 -7.34 -3.43
N GLU A 30 9.03 -7.54 -4.27
CA GLU A 30 10.33 -6.92 -4.06
C GLU A 30 10.27 -5.46 -4.53
N TYR A 31 10.63 -4.54 -3.65
CA TYR A 31 10.73 -3.12 -3.95
C TYR A 31 12.17 -2.73 -4.31
N GLY A 32 12.32 -1.75 -5.19
CA GLY A 32 13.58 -1.10 -5.48
C GLY A 32 14.01 -0.13 -4.36
N GLU A 33 15.09 0.60 -4.62
CA GLU A 33 15.56 1.65 -3.69
C GLU A 33 14.55 2.80 -3.61
N PRO A 34 14.22 3.29 -2.39
CA PRO A 34 13.29 4.38 -2.23
C PRO A 34 13.92 5.72 -2.66
N VAL A 35 13.13 6.56 -3.33
CA VAL A 35 13.49 7.95 -3.64
C VAL A 35 12.74 8.89 -2.71
N GLY A 36 13.48 9.69 -1.97
CA GLY A 36 12.94 10.71 -1.06
C GLY A 36 12.53 11.98 -1.80
N LEU A 37 11.34 12.48 -1.50
CA LEU A 37 10.88 13.80 -1.86
C LEU A 37 10.63 14.62 -0.60
N ARG A 38 11.21 15.83 -0.52
CA ARG A 38 10.90 16.77 0.55
C ARG A 38 9.74 17.67 0.13
N MET A 39 8.69 17.69 0.94
CA MET A 39 7.51 18.52 0.77
C MET A 39 7.61 19.75 1.66
N ALA A 40 7.39 20.92 1.06
CA ALA A 40 7.43 22.18 1.78
C ALA A 40 6.17 22.40 2.61
N THR A 41 6.36 23.06 3.76
CA THR A 41 5.30 23.53 4.66
C THR A 41 4.21 24.28 3.90
N LYS A 42 2.96 23.83 4.06
CA LYS A 42 1.76 24.51 3.55
C LYS A 42 0.61 24.39 4.56
N ARG A 43 -0.18 25.46 4.70
CA ARG A 43 -1.42 25.49 5.51
C ARG A 43 -1.25 24.94 6.95
N GLY A 44 -0.16 25.27 7.64
CA GLY A 44 0.05 24.86 9.04
C GLY A 44 0.53 23.41 9.24
N MET A 45 0.95 22.73 8.18
CA MET A 45 1.65 21.45 8.25
C MET A 45 3.17 21.68 8.31
N PRO A 46 3.92 20.91 9.11
CA PRO A 46 5.38 20.94 9.04
C PRO A 46 5.87 20.49 7.66
N ASP A 47 7.12 20.83 7.32
CA ASP A 47 7.84 20.11 6.26
C ASP A 47 7.80 18.61 6.53
N TYR A 48 7.80 17.79 5.49
CA TYR A 48 7.86 16.34 5.63
C TYR A 48 8.52 15.69 4.43
N GLU A 49 8.93 14.44 4.58
CA GLU A 49 9.52 13.63 3.51
C GLU A 49 8.54 12.53 3.09
N ILE A 50 8.49 12.28 1.78
CA ILE A 50 7.84 11.11 1.19
C ILE A 50 8.93 10.26 0.56
N ALA A 51 9.18 9.07 1.07
CA ALA A 51 10.08 8.09 0.45
C ALA A 51 9.27 7.12 -0.40
N VAL A 52 9.48 7.10 -1.72
CA VAL A 52 8.71 6.28 -2.66
C VAL A 52 9.60 5.16 -3.23
N ALA A 53 9.18 3.92 -3.02
CA ALA A 53 9.74 2.75 -3.67
C ALA A 53 8.68 2.12 -4.59
N VAL A 54 9.13 1.55 -5.70
CA VAL A 54 8.26 0.82 -6.64
C VAL A 54 8.76 -0.61 -6.81
N SER A 55 7.95 -1.49 -7.39
CA SER A 55 8.36 -2.86 -7.70
C SER A 55 9.67 -2.89 -8.48
N LYS A 56 10.58 -3.77 -8.06
CA LYS A 56 11.92 -3.92 -8.61
C LYS A 56 11.90 -4.11 -10.13
N GLY A 57 12.87 -3.49 -10.80
CA GLY A 57 12.98 -3.50 -12.26
C GLY A 57 12.20 -2.38 -12.96
N THR A 58 11.46 -1.54 -12.21
CA THR A 58 10.87 -0.31 -12.75
C THR A 58 11.71 0.90 -12.34
N ASP A 59 11.99 1.79 -13.29
CA ASP A 59 12.60 3.09 -12.99
C ASP A 59 11.57 4.01 -12.31
N VAL A 60 11.87 4.36 -11.07
CA VAL A 60 11.02 5.21 -10.24
C VAL A 60 11.17 6.70 -10.58
N GLY A 61 12.32 7.12 -11.13
CA GLY A 61 12.65 8.54 -11.33
C GLY A 61 11.57 9.34 -12.08
N PRO A 62 11.06 8.86 -13.23
CA PRO A 62 9.99 9.54 -13.97
C PRO A 62 8.63 9.56 -13.24
N LEU A 63 8.39 8.62 -12.31
CA LEU A 63 7.12 8.47 -11.60
C LEU A 63 7.06 9.32 -10.34
N VAL A 64 8.21 9.64 -9.76
CA VAL A 64 8.39 10.41 -8.51
C VAL A 64 7.56 11.69 -8.47
N PRO A 65 7.53 12.56 -9.49
CA PRO A 65 6.73 13.79 -9.45
C PRO A 65 5.22 13.51 -9.36
N ALA A 66 4.71 12.55 -10.13
CA ALA A 66 3.29 12.22 -10.17
C ALA A 66 2.85 11.53 -8.86
N LEU A 67 3.63 10.56 -8.38
CA LEU A 67 3.39 9.86 -7.12
C LEU A 67 3.49 10.83 -5.93
N GLY A 68 4.52 11.68 -5.92
CA GLY A 68 4.72 12.71 -4.90
C GLY A 68 3.57 13.71 -4.83
N ALA A 69 3.07 14.18 -5.98
CA ALA A 69 1.92 15.09 -6.03
C ALA A 69 0.63 14.42 -5.53
N ALA A 70 0.36 13.17 -5.92
CA ALA A 70 -0.81 12.42 -5.46
C ALA A 70 -0.76 12.19 -3.94
N LEU A 71 0.39 11.77 -3.42
CA LEU A 71 0.60 11.55 -1.99
C LEU A 71 0.56 12.86 -1.19
N HIS A 72 1.13 13.94 -1.70
CA HIS A 72 1.05 15.26 -1.08
C HIS A 72 -0.42 15.73 -0.97
N ALA A 73 -1.20 15.58 -2.04
CA ALA A 73 -2.62 15.89 -2.01
C ALA A 73 -3.39 15.02 -1.00
N ALA A 74 -3.01 13.74 -0.84
CA ALA A 74 -3.58 12.88 0.19
C ALA A 74 -3.29 13.40 1.60
N VAL A 75 -2.03 13.77 1.88
CA VAL A 75 -1.64 14.34 3.18
C VAL A 75 -2.42 15.64 3.48
N GLU A 76 -2.58 16.51 2.49
CA GLU A 76 -3.35 17.75 2.64
C GLU A 76 -4.82 17.51 3.02
N LEU A 77 -5.40 16.39 2.57
CA LEU A 77 -6.81 16.03 2.81
C LEU A 77 -6.98 15.13 4.04
N CYS A 78 -5.90 14.57 4.58
CA CYS A 78 -5.90 13.57 5.64
C CYS A 78 -5.28 14.10 6.93
N PRO A 79 -6.07 14.74 7.81
CA PRO A 79 -5.54 15.29 9.06
C PRO A 79 -4.93 14.22 9.97
N GLU A 80 -5.41 12.98 9.91
CA GLU A 80 -4.90 11.86 10.70
C GLU A 80 -3.43 11.54 10.41
N ILE A 81 -3.00 11.67 9.14
CA ILE A 81 -1.59 11.49 8.76
C ILE A 81 -0.74 12.59 9.36
N VAL A 82 -1.20 13.84 9.28
CA VAL A 82 -0.47 14.99 9.84
C VAL A 82 -0.33 14.83 11.36
N GLN A 83 -1.40 14.38 12.04
CA GLN A 83 -1.35 14.16 13.49
C GLN A 83 -0.42 13.01 13.87
N ALA A 84 -0.40 11.91 13.11
CA ALA A 84 0.54 10.82 13.33
C ALA A 84 1.99 11.24 13.09
N GLY A 85 2.22 11.99 12.02
CA GLY A 85 3.50 12.61 11.72
C GLY A 85 4.02 13.48 12.87
N LYS A 86 3.16 14.34 13.43
CA LYS A 86 3.50 15.18 14.59
C LYS A 86 3.85 14.38 15.85
N ARG A 87 3.41 13.12 15.95
CA ARG A 87 3.80 12.19 17.03
C ARG A 87 5.09 11.41 16.71
N GLY A 88 5.73 11.68 15.56
CA GLY A 88 6.91 10.98 15.08
C GLY A 88 6.61 9.61 14.48
N GLU A 89 5.34 9.31 14.16
CA GLU A 89 4.96 8.05 13.52
C GLU A 89 5.23 8.10 12.01
N ILE A 90 5.74 7.00 11.46
CA ILE A 90 5.90 6.82 10.01
C ILE A 90 4.60 6.22 9.47
N VAL A 91 3.99 6.90 8.50
CA VAL A 91 2.79 6.40 7.82
C VAL A 91 3.21 5.73 6.52
N GLY A 92 3.01 4.43 6.42
CA GLY A 92 3.18 3.71 5.17
C GLY A 92 1.89 3.72 4.35
N VAL A 93 2.03 3.82 3.03
CA VAL A 93 0.95 3.76 2.05
C VAL A 93 1.35 2.78 0.96
N TRP A 94 0.53 1.76 0.73
CA TRP A 94 0.73 0.73 -0.30
C TRP A 94 -0.40 0.81 -1.30
N PHE A 95 -0.07 0.71 -2.59
CA PHE A 95 -1.07 0.56 -3.63
C PHE A 95 -0.46 -0.09 -4.87
N ARG A 96 -1.32 -0.59 -5.75
CA ARG A 96 -0.97 -1.04 -7.09
C ARG A 96 -1.52 -0.07 -8.11
N VAL A 97 -0.81 0.13 -9.21
CA VAL A 97 -1.33 0.76 -10.41
C VAL A 97 -1.78 -0.34 -11.35
N GLU A 98 -3.06 -0.31 -11.71
CA GLU A 98 -3.67 -1.26 -12.63
C GLU A 98 -4.42 -0.48 -13.70
N GLN A 99 -4.21 -0.83 -14.97
CA GLN A 99 -4.86 -0.18 -16.11
C GLN A 99 -4.65 1.35 -16.15
N GLY A 100 -3.48 1.81 -15.69
CA GLY A 100 -3.12 3.23 -15.65
C GLY A 100 -3.85 4.04 -14.56
N ALA A 101 -4.42 3.39 -13.56
CA ALA A 101 -5.03 4.04 -12.40
C ALA A 101 -4.57 3.41 -11.08
N ILE A 102 -4.57 4.21 -10.02
CA ILE A 102 -4.28 3.73 -8.66
C ILE A 102 -5.44 2.84 -8.21
N GLY A 103 -5.15 1.57 -7.93
CA GLY A 103 -6.09 0.58 -7.44
C GLY A 103 -6.38 0.71 -5.95
N LYS A 104 -6.50 -0.43 -5.26
CA LYS A 104 -6.71 -0.45 -3.81
C LYS A 104 -5.51 0.17 -3.09
N VAL A 105 -5.80 1.05 -2.14
CA VAL A 105 -4.81 1.73 -1.30
C VAL A 105 -4.95 1.23 0.13
N GLU A 106 -3.84 0.86 0.74
CA GLU A 106 -3.74 0.41 2.12
C GLU A 106 -2.76 1.28 2.90
N THR A 107 -3.00 1.43 4.20
CA THR A 107 -2.15 2.23 5.09
C THR A 107 -1.73 1.43 6.32
N LYS A 108 -0.58 1.77 6.89
CA LYS A 108 0.01 1.17 8.09
C LYS A 108 0.52 2.27 9.00
N GLY A 109 0.52 2.01 10.29
CA GLY A 109 0.79 3.01 11.33
C GLY A 109 -0.49 3.77 11.69
N VAL A 110 -1.29 4.15 10.69
CA VAL A 110 -2.57 4.86 10.86
C VAL A 110 -3.63 4.24 9.97
N GLN A 111 -4.84 4.04 10.47
CA GLN A 111 -6.01 3.78 9.62
C GLN A 111 -6.46 5.09 8.99
N ALA A 112 -5.90 5.45 7.85
CA ALA A 112 -6.23 6.70 7.16
C ALA A 112 -7.09 6.40 5.92
N THR A 113 -8.37 6.09 6.14
CA THR A 113 -9.34 5.77 5.07
C THR A 113 -9.51 6.90 4.06
N CYS A 114 -9.26 8.14 4.49
CA CYS A 114 -9.24 9.32 3.62
C CYS A 114 -8.19 9.21 2.49
N VAL A 115 -7.09 8.46 2.69
CA VAL A 115 -6.04 8.30 1.67
C VAL A 115 -6.59 7.54 0.48
N THR A 116 -7.32 6.45 0.74
CA THR A 116 -7.99 5.66 -0.29
C THR A 116 -8.95 6.53 -1.10
N GLY A 117 -9.74 7.39 -0.44
CA GLY A 117 -10.61 8.35 -1.14
C GLY A 117 -9.85 9.45 -1.88
N ALA A 118 -8.68 9.85 -1.38
CA ALA A 118 -7.89 10.93 -1.94
C ALA A 118 -7.10 10.52 -3.18
N ILE A 119 -6.64 9.27 -3.29
CA ILE A 119 -5.81 8.83 -4.44
C ILE A 119 -6.35 7.62 -5.19
N GLY A 120 -7.25 6.84 -4.60
CA GLY A 120 -7.86 5.68 -5.27
C GLY A 120 -8.60 6.07 -6.54
N GLY A 121 -8.43 5.27 -7.58
CA GLY A 121 -9.01 5.49 -8.90
C GLY A 121 -8.39 6.65 -9.70
N LYS A 122 -7.40 7.37 -9.16
CA LYS A 122 -6.76 8.45 -9.92
C LYS A 122 -5.88 7.88 -11.04
N PRO A 123 -5.92 8.49 -12.24
CA PRO A 123 -5.05 8.08 -13.32
C PRO A 123 -3.59 8.42 -13.02
N ILE A 124 -2.68 7.54 -13.41
CA ILE A 124 -1.25 7.75 -13.36
C ILE A 124 -0.57 7.09 -14.56
N ALA A 125 0.30 7.85 -15.23
CA ALA A 125 1.10 7.33 -16.34
C ALA A 125 2.24 6.48 -15.78
N ALA A 126 1.97 5.18 -15.58
CA ALA A 126 2.93 4.21 -15.09
C ALA A 126 2.73 2.86 -15.81
N PRO A 127 3.74 1.97 -15.79
CA PRO A 127 3.57 0.60 -16.25
C PRO A 127 2.40 -0.09 -15.55
N ASP A 128 1.70 -0.96 -16.28
CA ASP A 128 0.62 -1.76 -15.70
C ASP A 128 1.19 -2.71 -14.63
N LYS A 129 0.43 -2.92 -13.56
CA LYS A 129 0.79 -3.75 -12.39
C LYS A 129 2.01 -3.25 -11.60
N LEU A 130 2.26 -1.94 -11.62
CA LEU A 130 3.27 -1.32 -10.77
C LEU A 130 2.82 -1.39 -9.30
N ALA A 131 3.63 -2.00 -8.43
CA ALA A 131 3.41 -1.89 -6.99
C ALA A 131 4.18 -0.69 -6.45
N VAL A 132 3.53 0.09 -5.59
CA VAL A 132 4.11 1.28 -4.96
C VAL A 132 4.03 1.15 -3.45
N LEU A 133 5.14 1.46 -2.79
CA LEU A 133 5.25 1.65 -1.36
C LEU A 133 5.75 3.09 -1.12
N ALA A 134 4.98 3.87 -0.38
CA ALA A 134 5.39 5.18 0.05
C ALA A 134 5.43 5.27 1.58
N GLU A 135 6.45 5.90 2.13
CA GLU A 135 6.55 6.22 3.55
C GLU A 135 6.53 7.73 3.73
N ILE A 136 5.62 8.21 4.57
CA ILE A 136 5.47 9.62 4.91
C ILE A 136 6.07 9.83 6.30
N ARG A 137 7.06 10.71 6.37
CA ARG A 137 7.86 10.98 7.57
C ARG A 137 7.88 12.46 7.86
N PHE A 138 7.43 12.85 9.04
CA PHE A 138 7.56 14.23 9.50
C PHE A 138 8.85 14.34 10.34
N PRO A 139 9.54 15.49 10.32
CA PRO A 139 10.67 15.73 11.19
C PRO A 139 10.19 15.60 12.63
N SER A 140 10.85 14.70 13.37
CA SER A 140 10.65 14.57 14.80
C SER A 140 11.72 15.43 15.49
N ASP A 141 11.31 16.26 16.44
CA ASP A 141 12.23 16.93 17.37
C ASP A 141 12.88 15.95 18.37
N ALA A 142 12.49 14.67 18.34
CA ALA A 142 13.12 13.65 19.16
C ALA A 142 14.57 13.40 18.68
N PRO A 143 15.57 13.50 19.57
CA PRO A 143 16.96 13.26 19.20
C PRO A 143 17.09 11.83 18.63
N VAL A 144 17.69 11.72 17.46
CA VAL A 144 18.12 10.43 16.90
C VAL A 144 19.06 9.81 17.94
N PRO A 145 18.81 8.58 18.44
CA PRO A 145 19.76 7.90 19.31
C PRO A 145 21.06 7.70 18.53
N THR A 146 22.06 8.53 18.80
CA THR A 146 23.40 8.31 18.29
C THR A 146 23.87 6.98 18.86
N ALA A 147 24.12 6.02 17.97
CA ALA A 147 24.75 4.76 18.36
C ALA A 147 25.98 5.05 19.23
N PRO A 148 26.24 4.28 20.30
CA PRO A 148 27.43 4.48 21.12
C PRO A 148 28.64 4.36 20.21
N THR A 149 29.37 5.47 20.06
CA THR A 149 30.66 5.47 19.36
C THR A 149 31.62 4.67 20.23
N SER A 150 31.82 3.40 19.89
CA SER A 150 32.87 2.57 20.46
C SER A 150 34.20 3.23 20.14
N THR A 151 34.77 3.92 21.11
CA THR A 151 36.13 4.46 21.04
C THR A 151 37.10 3.30 21.32
N PRO A 152 38.18 3.14 20.54
CA PRO A 152 39.10 2.00 20.60
C PRO A 152 39.86 1.85 21.92
#